data_AF-A0A2N5IQK6-F1
#
_entry.id   AF-A0A2N5IQK6-F1
#
_cell.length_a   1.000
_cell.length_b   1.000
_cell.length_c   1.000
_cell.angle_alpha   90.00
_cell.angle_beta   90.00
_cell.angle_gamma   90.00
#
_symmetry.space_group_name_H-M   'P 1'
#
loop_
_entity.id
_entity.type
_entity.pdbx_description
1 polymer ?
#
loop_
_entity_poly.entity_id
_entity_poly.type
_entity_poly.pdbx_seq_one_letter_code
_entity_poly.pdbx_strand_id
1 'polypeptide(L)'
;MSRYVENMQRHVHSRHMVEQDMDWLKEFRDDPDYPGPESEPVRVWRSRDYQAMLYIDRDSGMKRLTITRVQIDRYTGEYREGISWDALQQIKNETIGEDAWAVECYPPERYVQNVANMRHLWILDTEPRFGWKQLTGHTTEPEHDDNEPPAYHGGIHQIIIGGES
;
A
#
# COMPACT_ATOMS: atom_id res chain seq x y z
N MET A 1 -21.06 -23.14 -1.79
CA MET A 1 -20.70 -22.80 -0.40
C MET A 1 -19.77 -21.60 -0.48
N SER A 2 -20.12 -20.47 0.15
CA SER A 2 -19.45 -19.18 -0.12
C SER A 2 -17.94 -19.26 0.15
N ARG A 3 -17.13 -18.70 -0.76
CA ARG A 3 -15.65 -18.45 -0.73
C ARG A 3 -15.11 -18.00 0.65
N TYR A 4 -16.03 -17.51 1.48
CA TYR A 4 -15.90 -17.09 2.86
C TYR A 4 -15.49 -18.20 3.86
N VAL A 5 -15.95 -19.44 3.67
CA VAL A 5 -15.77 -20.52 4.67
C VAL A 5 -14.41 -21.23 4.54
N GLU A 6 -13.84 -21.34 3.34
CA GLU A 6 -12.48 -21.89 3.17
C GLU A 6 -11.39 -20.91 3.64
N ASN A 7 -11.63 -19.60 3.49
CA ASN A 7 -10.74 -18.56 4.01
C ASN A 7 -10.64 -18.53 5.55
N MET A 8 -11.49 -19.27 6.26
CA MET A 8 -11.44 -19.48 7.71
C MET A 8 -10.53 -20.64 8.16
N GLN A 9 -10.02 -21.51 7.29
CA GLN A 9 -9.16 -22.62 7.78
C GLN A 9 -7.69 -22.23 7.94
N ARG A 10 -7.27 -21.07 7.41
CA ARG A 10 -5.90 -20.53 7.54
C ARG A 10 -5.90 -19.22 8.34
N HIS A 11 -6.38 -19.25 9.58
CA HIS A 11 -6.36 -18.06 10.45
C HIS A 11 -4.91 -17.68 10.78
N VAL A 12 -4.38 -16.65 10.13
CA VAL A 12 -3.18 -15.98 10.60
C VAL A 12 -3.56 -15.15 11.82
N HIS A 13 -3.12 -15.56 13.00
CA HIS A 13 -3.35 -14.80 14.24
C HIS A 13 -2.32 -13.67 14.46
N SER A 14 -1.24 -13.66 13.68
CA SER A 14 -0.20 -12.64 13.73
C SER A 14 -0.73 -11.26 13.36
N ARG A 15 -0.27 -10.23 14.06
CA ARG A 15 -0.48 -8.82 13.64
C ARG A 15 0.45 -8.41 12.50
N HIS A 16 1.51 -9.18 12.26
CA HIS A 16 2.46 -8.97 11.18
C HIS A 16 2.11 -9.82 9.96
N MET A 17 2.58 -9.40 8.81
CA MET A 17 2.43 -10.10 7.54
C MET A 17 3.23 -11.39 7.52
N VAL A 18 2.52 -12.49 7.27
CA VAL A 18 3.10 -13.82 7.10
C VAL A 18 2.90 -14.23 5.65
N GLU A 19 3.98 -14.59 4.97
CA GLU A 19 3.90 -15.08 3.59
C GLU A 19 3.08 -16.38 3.53
N GLN A 20 2.22 -16.46 2.53
CA GLN A 20 1.30 -17.57 2.33
C GLN A 20 1.74 -18.38 1.12
N ASP A 21 1.58 -19.70 1.23
CA ASP A 21 1.68 -20.57 0.08
C ASP A 21 0.50 -20.35 -0.88
N MET A 22 0.79 -20.43 -2.18
CA MET A 22 -0.15 -20.14 -3.27
C MET A 22 -0.69 -21.39 -3.97
N ASP A 23 -0.51 -22.59 -3.41
CA ASP A 23 -1.01 -23.84 -4.02
C ASP A 23 -2.52 -23.82 -4.24
N TRP A 24 -3.25 -23.05 -3.42
CA TRP A 24 -4.69 -22.84 -3.58
C TRP A 24 -5.06 -22.25 -4.95
N LEU A 25 -4.18 -21.47 -5.60
CA LEU A 25 -4.43 -20.95 -6.96
C LEU A 25 -4.59 -22.06 -7.99
N LYS A 26 -3.94 -23.22 -7.79
CA LYS A 26 -4.03 -24.36 -8.72
C LYS A 26 -5.48 -24.85 -8.89
N GLU A 27 -6.29 -24.75 -7.83
CA GLU A 27 -7.69 -25.15 -7.83
C GLU A 27 -8.57 -24.21 -8.67
N PHE A 28 -8.13 -22.97 -8.91
CA PHE A 28 -8.88 -21.96 -9.68
C PHE A 28 -8.46 -21.89 -11.15
N ARG A 29 -7.37 -22.56 -11.55
CA ARG A 29 -6.88 -22.51 -12.95
C ARG A 29 -7.82 -23.18 -13.95
N ASP A 30 -8.66 -24.08 -13.45
CA ASP A 30 -9.69 -24.76 -14.25
C ASP A 30 -11.02 -23.98 -14.30
N ASP A 31 -11.13 -22.85 -13.61
CA ASP A 31 -12.31 -21.98 -13.65
C ASP A 31 -12.38 -21.24 -15.00
N PRO A 32 -13.50 -21.29 -15.74
CA PRO A 32 -13.65 -20.58 -17.01
C PRO A 32 -13.48 -19.05 -16.90
N ASP A 33 -13.70 -18.47 -15.72
CA ASP A 33 -13.52 -17.03 -15.46
C ASP A 33 -12.11 -16.70 -14.95
N TYR A 34 -11.20 -17.68 -14.93
CA TYR A 34 -9.83 -17.47 -14.50
C TYR A 34 -9.08 -16.54 -15.47
N PRO A 35 -8.56 -15.39 -15.00
CA PRO A 35 -7.95 -14.36 -15.86
C PRO A 35 -6.59 -14.76 -16.44
N GLY A 36 -6.17 -16.02 -16.29
CA GLY A 36 -4.91 -16.56 -16.77
C GLY A 36 -3.74 -16.36 -15.80
N PRO A 37 -2.65 -17.12 -15.99
CA PRO A 37 -1.47 -17.10 -15.11
C PRO A 37 -0.76 -15.74 -15.05
N GLU A 38 -0.88 -14.91 -16.09
CA GLU A 38 -0.29 -13.56 -16.10
C GLU A 38 -0.99 -12.59 -15.13
N SER A 39 -2.17 -12.95 -14.64
CA SER A 39 -2.94 -12.18 -13.65
C SER A 39 -2.79 -12.72 -12.22
N GLU A 40 -1.99 -13.78 -12.00
CA GLU A 40 -1.72 -14.32 -10.66
C GLU A 40 -0.83 -13.37 -9.85
N PRO A 41 -1.05 -13.28 -8.53
CA PRO A 41 -0.07 -12.67 -7.66
C PRO A 41 1.22 -13.50 -7.67
N VAL A 42 2.36 -12.81 -7.64
CA VAL A 42 3.68 -13.43 -7.51
C VAL A 42 3.94 -13.87 -6.07
N ARG A 43 3.42 -13.11 -5.10
CA ARG A 43 3.54 -13.40 -3.66
C ARG A 43 2.29 -12.93 -2.94
N VAL A 44 1.92 -13.63 -1.88
CA VAL A 44 0.78 -13.29 -1.03
C VAL A 44 1.19 -13.32 0.42
N TRP A 45 0.78 -12.32 1.19
CA TRP A 45 0.92 -12.27 2.63
C TRP A 45 -0.43 -12.07 3.28
N ARG A 46 -0.53 -12.57 4.51
CA ARG A 46 -1.72 -12.38 5.33
C ARG A 46 -1.30 -12.10 6.76
N SER A 47 -2.03 -11.20 7.39
CA SER A 47 -2.06 -10.99 8.83
C SER A 47 -3.47 -11.24 9.33
N ARG A 48 -3.67 -11.09 10.63
CA ARG A 48 -5.00 -11.12 11.25
C ARG A 48 -5.95 -10.10 10.64
N ASP A 49 -5.41 -8.95 10.21
CA ASP A 49 -6.21 -7.78 9.88
C ASP A 49 -6.25 -7.50 8.37
N TYR A 50 -5.24 -7.94 7.63
CA TYR A 50 -5.05 -7.60 6.21
C TYR A 50 -4.53 -8.77 5.38
N GLN A 51 -4.80 -8.72 4.07
CA GLN A 51 -4.16 -9.53 3.04
C GLN A 51 -3.43 -8.59 2.06
N ALA A 52 -2.21 -8.94 1.69
CA ALA A 52 -1.41 -8.22 0.72
C ALA A 52 -1.00 -9.16 -0.42
N MET A 53 -1.17 -8.73 -1.67
CA MET A 53 -0.89 -9.52 -2.86
C MET A 53 -0.03 -8.70 -3.82
N LEU A 54 1.14 -9.22 -4.18
CA LEU A 54 2.05 -8.58 -5.10
C LEU A 54 1.81 -9.08 -6.52
N TYR A 55 1.59 -8.15 -7.45
CA TYR A 55 1.44 -8.41 -8.88
C TYR A 55 2.58 -7.74 -9.64
N ILE A 56 2.89 -8.27 -10.82
CA ILE A 56 3.63 -7.54 -11.86
C ILE A 56 2.60 -7.13 -12.89
N ASP A 57 2.37 -5.82 -13.01
CA ASP A 57 1.46 -5.28 -13.99
C ASP A 57 1.97 -5.58 -15.41
N ARG A 58 1.10 -6.17 -16.24
CA ARG A 58 1.49 -6.69 -17.55
C ARG A 58 1.92 -5.58 -18.52
N ASP A 59 1.21 -4.46 -18.48
CA ASP A 59 1.39 -3.39 -19.46
C ASP A 59 2.59 -2.51 -19.10
N SER A 60 2.78 -2.23 -17.81
CA SER A 60 3.87 -1.36 -17.33
C SER A 60 5.11 -2.11 -16.83
N GLY A 61 4.99 -3.41 -16.53
CA GLY A 61 6.02 -4.18 -15.81
C GLY A 61 6.18 -3.79 -14.33
N MET A 62 5.37 -2.85 -13.84
CA MET A 62 5.53 -2.32 -12.49
C MET A 62 4.99 -3.29 -11.44
N LYS A 63 5.68 -3.33 -10.29
CA LYS A 63 5.21 -4.06 -9.11
C LYS A 63 4.03 -3.32 -8.47
N ARG A 64 2.90 -4.01 -8.31
CA ARG A 64 1.71 -3.49 -7.64
C ARG A 64 1.37 -4.36 -6.44
N LEU A 65 1.42 -3.77 -5.25
CA LEU A 65 0.98 -4.40 -4.01
C LEU A 65 -0.49 -4.00 -3.74
N THR A 66 -1.40 -4.96 -3.87
CA THR A 66 -2.82 -4.80 -3.53
C THR A 66 -3.04 -5.22 -2.09
N ILE A 67 -3.61 -4.32 -1.28
CA ILE A 67 -3.85 -4.53 0.14
C ILE A 67 -5.36 -4.48 0.40
N THR A 68 -5.88 -5.50 1.07
CA THR A 68 -7.30 -5.63 1.43
C THR A 68 -7.43 -5.87 2.92
N ARG A 69 -8.41 -5.22 3.55
CA ARG A 69 -8.77 -5.53 4.94
C ARG A 69 -9.62 -6.80 4.98
N VAL A 70 -9.22 -7.77 5.81
CA VAL A 70 -9.92 -9.07 5.93
C VAL A 70 -10.72 -9.20 7.22
N GLN A 71 -10.64 -8.21 8.11
CA GLN A 71 -11.47 -8.14 9.30
C GLN A 71 -12.93 -7.87 8.97
N ILE A 72 -13.79 -8.67 9.57
CA ILE A 72 -15.23 -8.57 9.46
C ILE A 72 -15.75 -8.11 10.81
N ASP A 73 -16.57 -7.08 10.79
CA ASP A 73 -17.31 -6.64 11.96
C ASP A 73 -18.27 -7.77 12.35
N ARG A 74 -18.11 -8.29 13.58
CA ARG A 74 -18.88 -9.44 14.05
C ARG A 74 -20.34 -9.08 14.35
N TYR A 75 -20.67 -7.80 14.46
CA TYR A 75 -22.02 -7.32 14.75
C TYR A 75 -22.78 -7.02 13.47
N THR A 76 -22.13 -6.46 12.44
CA THR A 76 -22.78 -6.16 11.16
C THR A 76 -22.57 -7.25 10.11
N GLY A 77 -21.54 -8.09 10.25
CA GLY A 77 -21.15 -9.08 9.25
C GLY A 77 -20.42 -8.47 8.04
N GLU A 78 -20.12 -7.17 8.07
CA GLU A 78 -19.49 -6.44 6.98
C GLU A 78 -17.98 -6.28 7.20
N TYR A 79 -17.21 -6.11 6.13
CA TYR A 79 -15.79 -5.78 6.28
C TYR A 79 -15.64 -4.42 6.96
N ARG A 80 -14.73 -4.33 7.93
CA ARG A 80 -14.41 -3.03 8.51
C ARG A 80 -13.83 -2.12 7.44
N GLU A 81 -14.30 -0.89 7.39
CA GLU A 81 -13.90 0.08 6.38
C GLU A 81 -12.52 0.69 6.64
N GLY A 82 -11.86 1.12 5.56
CA GLY A 82 -10.63 1.89 5.60
C GLY A 82 -9.36 1.09 5.92
N ILE A 83 -8.25 1.56 5.35
CA ILE A 83 -6.88 1.13 5.65
C ILE A 83 -6.09 2.41 5.92
N SER A 84 -5.57 2.57 7.14
CA SER A 84 -4.85 3.77 7.53
C SER A 84 -3.50 3.87 6.83
N TRP A 85 -2.97 5.09 6.74
CA TRP A 85 -1.62 5.32 6.22
C TRP A 85 -0.56 4.52 7.00
N ASP A 86 -0.63 4.50 8.34
CA ASP A 86 0.30 3.74 9.18
C ASP A 86 0.27 2.25 8.86
N ALA A 87 -0.92 1.69 8.60
CA ALA A 87 -1.07 0.29 8.21
C ALA A 87 -0.45 0.04 6.84
N LEU A 88 -0.66 0.94 5.86
CA LEU A 88 -0.01 0.84 4.54
C LEU A 88 1.51 0.86 4.65
N GLN A 89 2.06 1.78 5.46
CA GLN A 89 3.50 1.91 5.69
C GLN A 89 4.07 0.65 6.36
N GLN A 90 3.41 0.14 7.41
CA GLN A 90 3.82 -1.08 8.10
C GLN A 90 3.81 -2.29 7.14
N ILE A 91 2.72 -2.48 6.40
CA ILE A 91 2.57 -3.61 5.46
C ILE A 91 3.62 -3.54 4.36
N LYS A 92 3.89 -2.35 3.80
CA LYS A 92 4.95 -2.15 2.80
C LYS A 92 6.30 -2.59 3.37
N ASN A 93 6.62 -2.16 4.58
CA ASN A 93 7.88 -2.50 5.25
C ASN A 93 8.03 -4.00 5.48
N GLU A 94 6.97 -4.67 5.95
CA GLU A 94 7.00 -6.10 6.27
C GLU A 94 7.00 -7.02 5.03
N THR A 95 6.55 -6.53 3.87
CA THR A 95 6.39 -7.35 2.65
C THR A 95 7.45 -7.06 1.58
N ILE A 96 7.68 -5.78 1.30
CA ILE A 96 8.60 -5.33 0.25
C ILE A 96 9.95 -4.89 0.84
N GLY A 97 9.91 -4.29 2.03
CA GLY A 97 11.10 -3.81 2.74
C GLY A 97 11.00 -2.33 3.15
N GLU A 98 11.75 -1.97 4.18
CA GLU A 98 11.73 -0.62 4.76
C GLU A 98 12.24 0.44 3.78
N ASP A 99 13.27 0.11 2.99
CA ASP A 99 13.91 1.01 2.02
C ASP A 99 13.12 1.18 0.71
N ALA A 100 12.07 0.38 0.50
CA ALA A 100 11.32 0.43 -0.76
C ALA A 100 10.45 1.69 -0.84
N TRP A 101 10.47 2.34 -1.99
CA TRP A 101 9.57 3.44 -2.30
C TRP A 101 8.26 2.93 -2.88
N ALA A 102 7.15 3.52 -2.44
CA ALA A 102 5.83 3.17 -2.91
C ALA A 102 4.97 4.41 -3.10
N VAL A 103 4.10 4.38 -4.11
CA VAL A 103 3.13 5.46 -4.36
C VAL A 103 1.72 4.89 -4.50
N GLU A 104 0.74 5.63 -3.99
CA GLU A 104 -0.66 5.37 -4.26
C GLU A 104 -1.15 6.36 -5.32
N CYS A 105 -1.70 5.83 -6.41
CA CYS A 105 -2.16 6.63 -7.54
C CYS A 105 -3.66 6.84 -7.44
N TYR A 106 -4.10 8.09 -7.50
CA TYR A 106 -5.50 8.48 -7.54
C TYR A 106 -5.86 8.83 -9.00
N PRO A 107 -6.64 7.99 -9.68
CA PRO A 107 -6.93 8.21 -11.10
C PRO A 107 -7.92 9.36 -11.29
N PRO A 108 -7.98 9.96 -12.50
CA PRO A 108 -9.10 10.83 -12.86
C PRO A 108 -10.45 10.16 -12.64
N GLU A 109 -11.47 10.93 -12.24
CA GLU A 109 -12.80 10.43 -11.84
C GLU A 109 -13.40 9.39 -12.80
N ARG A 110 -13.26 9.62 -14.11
CA ARG A 110 -13.75 8.71 -15.17
C ARG A 110 -13.14 7.30 -15.15
N TYR A 111 -12.04 7.10 -14.44
CA TYR A 111 -11.33 5.83 -14.29
C TYR A 111 -11.43 5.27 -12.87
N VAL A 112 -12.15 5.94 -11.96
CA VAL A 112 -12.35 5.46 -10.60
C VAL A 112 -13.18 4.18 -10.64
N GLN A 113 -12.62 3.11 -10.08
CA GLN A 113 -13.32 1.86 -9.83
C GLN A 113 -13.36 1.64 -8.32
N ASN A 114 -14.52 1.86 -7.69
CA ASN A 114 -14.71 1.67 -6.25
C ASN A 114 -15.54 0.40 -5.99
N VAL A 115 -14.95 -0.76 -6.28
CA VAL A 115 -15.63 -2.06 -6.24
C VAL A 115 -15.24 -2.93 -5.05
N ALA A 116 -14.23 -2.53 -4.27
CA ALA A 116 -13.79 -3.24 -3.06
C ALA A 116 -13.03 -2.30 -2.12
N ASN A 117 -13.02 -2.60 -0.81
CA ASN A 117 -12.17 -1.93 0.17
C ASN A 117 -10.70 -2.36 0.01
N MET A 118 -10.08 -1.90 -1.07
CA MET A 118 -8.72 -2.21 -1.50
C MET A 118 -7.91 -0.93 -1.66
N ARG A 119 -6.63 -1.01 -1.32
CA ARG A 119 -5.63 0.03 -1.60
C ARG A 119 -4.53 -0.57 -2.46
N HIS A 120 -3.97 0.23 -3.37
CA HIS A 120 -2.92 -0.22 -4.28
C HIS A 120 -1.69 0.64 -4.12
N LEU A 121 -0.57 0.00 -3.79
CA LEU A 121 0.73 0.63 -3.75
C LEU A 121 1.55 0.18 -4.97
N TRP A 122 2.01 1.13 -5.75
CA TRP A 122 2.95 0.90 -6.85
C TRP A 122 4.37 1.04 -6.31
N ILE A 123 5.15 -0.04 -6.40
CA ILE A 123 6.51 -0.07 -5.90
C ILE A 123 7.44 0.48 -6.97
N LEU A 124 8.28 1.44 -6.58
CA LEU A 124 9.24 2.08 -7.48
C LEU A 124 10.57 1.31 -7.42
N ASP A 125 11.14 0.99 -8.57
CA ASP A 125 12.45 0.32 -8.64
C ASP A 125 13.62 1.28 -8.31
N THR A 126 13.38 2.58 -8.40
CA THR A 126 14.36 3.62 -8.08
C THR A 126 13.75 4.67 -7.16
N GLU A 127 14.59 5.31 -6.36
CA GLU A 127 14.19 6.45 -5.54
C GLU A 127 13.53 7.56 -6.38
N PRO A 128 12.30 7.98 -6.04
CA PRO A 128 11.61 9.05 -6.76
C PRO A 128 12.30 10.40 -6.56
N ARG A 129 12.10 11.32 -7.51
CA ARG A 129 12.56 12.72 -7.38
C ARG A 129 11.76 13.51 -6.34
N PHE A 130 10.58 13.03 -5.96
CA PHE A 130 9.70 13.59 -4.95
C PHE A 130 9.70 12.72 -3.69
N GLY A 131 9.13 13.21 -2.60
CA GLY A 131 9.08 12.51 -1.32
C GLY A 131 10.02 13.14 -0.28
N TRP A 132 9.76 12.82 0.99
CA TRP A 132 10.53 13.33 2.11
C TRP A 132 11.86 12.56 2.19
N LYS A 133 12.98 13.27 2.05
CA LYS A 133 14.33 12.68 2.05
C LYS A 133 15.22 13.16 3.20
N GLN A 134 14.73 14.10 4.00
CA GLN A 134 15.39 14.47 5.23
C GLN A 134 15.22 13.33 6.23
N LEU A 135 16.35 12.92 6.80
CA LEU A 135 16.37 11.96 7.90
C LEU A 135 15.62 12.56 9.09
N THR A 136 14.63 11.82 9.59
CA THR A 136 13.91 12.15 10.81
C THR A 136 14.89 12.24 11.98
N GLY A 137 14.94 13.38 12.67
CA GLY A 137 15.79 13.61 13.84
C GLY A 137 17.11 14.34 13.58
N HIS A 138 17.43 14.71 12.34
CA HIS A 138 18.53 15.65 12.08
C HIS A 138 18.03 17.09 12.19
N THR A 139 18.15 17.67 13.39
CA THR A 139 18.17 19.13 13.53
C THR A 139 19.51 19.62 12.99
N THR A 140 19.57 19.99 11.71
CA THR A 140 20.58 20.96 11.30
C THR A 140 20.15 22.29 11.89
N GLU A 141 20.62 22.60 13.10
CA GLU A 141 20.67 23.99 13.52
C GLU A 141 21.53 24.70 12.47
N PRO A 142 21.02 25.73 11.78
CA PRO A 142 21.84 26.46 10.84
C PRO A 142 22.97 27.12 11.65
N GLU A 143 24.22 26.83 11.27
CA GLU A 143 25.35 27.64 11.74
C GLU A 143 25.07 29.08 11.27
N HIS A 144 24.75 29.95 12.23
CA HIS A 144 24.49 31.36 11.97
C HIS A 144 25.84 32.03 11.68
N ASP A 145 26.22 32.07 10.41
CA ASP A 145 27.34 32.90 9.95
C ASP A 145 26.86 34.36 9.88
N ASP A 146 27.29 35.18 10.85
CA ASP A 146 26.95 36.60 10.97
C ASP A 146 27.42 37.46 9.77
N ASN A 147 28.13 36.89 8.79
CA ASN A 147 28.71 37.61 7.65
C ASN A 147 28.07 37.34 6.28
N GLU A 148 27.01 36.52 6.17
CA GLU A 148 26.40 36.25 4.87
C GLU A 148 25.26 37.25 4.55
N PRO A 149 25.32 38.01 3.43
CA PRO A 149 24.20 38.85 3.01
C PRO A 149 22.99 37.95 2.72
N PRO A 150 21.74 38.41 2.99
CA PRO A 150 20.57 37.54 2.96
C PRO A 150 20.42 36.89 1.59
N ALA A 151 20.73 35.59 1.52
CA ALA A 151 20.49 34.78 0.35
C ALA A 151 18.98 34.74 0.12
N TYR A 152 18.57 35.08 -1.10
CA TYR A 152 17.18 35.02 -1.56
C TYR A 152 16.72 33.56 -1.46
N HIS A 153 16.12 33.20 -0.33
CA HIS A 153 15.47 31.92 -0.15
C HIS A 153 14.25 31.94 -1.08
N GLY A 154 14.34 31.19 -2.18
CA GLY A 154 13.18 30.82 -2.98
C GLY A 154 12.17 30.14 -2.06
N GLY A 155 11.21 30.91 -1.58
CA GLY A 155 10.28 30.49 -0.55
C GLY A 155 9.58 29.20 -0.97
N ILE A 156 9.61 28.21 -0.10
CA ILE A 156 8.55 27.20 -0.07
C ILE A 156 7.27 27.99 0.13
N HIS A 157 6.45 28.12 -0.91
CA HIS A 157 5.09 28.62 -0.78
C HIS A 157 4.30 27.59 0.04
N GLN A 158 4.41 27.69 1.36
CA GLN A 158 3.52 27.01 2.28
C GLN A 158 2.17 27.72 2.16
N ILE A 159 1.31 27.22 1.27
CA ILE A 159 -0.08 27.66 1.20
C ILE A 159 -0.74 27.12 2.46
N ILE A 160 -0.87 27.97 3.47
CA ILE A 160 -1.75 27.73 4.59
C ILE A 160 -3.17 27.82 4.02
N ILE A 161 -3.80 26.67 3.77
CA ILE A 161 -5.25 26.62 3.53
C ILE A 161 -5.90 26.82 4.90
N GLY A 162 -5.99 28.08 5.33
CA GLY A 162 -6.82 28.49 6.45
C GLY A 162 -8.28 28.31 6.06
N GLY A 163 -8.92 27.29 6.60
CA GLY A 163 -10.37 27.19 6.60
C GLY A 163 -10.92 27.98 7.78
N GLU A 164 -11.19 29.27 7.58
CA GLU A 164 -12.23 29.94 8.35
C GLU A 164 -13.56 29.64 7.67
N SER A 165 -14.46 28.94 8.37
CA SER A 165 -15.93 29.08 8.35
C SER A 165 -16.53 28.11 9.36
#